data_AF-A0AA51EPF1-F1
#
_entry.id   AF-A0AA51EPF1-F1
#
_cell.length_a   1.000
_cell.length_b   1.000
_cell.length_c   1.000
_cell.angle_alpha   90.00
_cell.angle_beta   90.00
_cell.angle_gamma   90.00
#
_symmetry.space_group_name_H-M   'P 1'
#
loop_
_entity.id
_entity.type
_entity.pdbx_description
1 polymer ?
#
loop_
_entity_poly.entity_id
_entity_poly.type
_entity_poly.pdbx_seq_one_letter_code
_entity_poly.pdbx_strand_id
1 'polypeptide(L)'
;TEYAIGNASKIKVVGATGAYTRDFEEMTKKLSDVETTLESAKQGNSTVRELLSNVTNLQNKLNEADKKVKDSNDNLNAITSKINLGNVTLDGLRTRIDALKSKTFELGNNATKLQEANLEGALNLTREAKDRAVKVADEVESVQTIIANTDRQIKNTDRLIEMQYASFNNTQNENDKELGRLRQQLSELEMQLPKINEKMCGQESDSCDICGGAGCGKCGGISCDQGATTKAEQALDFANKTEHRIKEHELTAEDLLRSVSQVKQDTVAVRS
;
A
#
# COMPACT_ATOMS: atom_id res chain seq x y z
N THR A 1 -22.80 66.08 -19.33
CA THR A 1 -23.10 67.12 -18.32
C THR A 1 -23.06 68.53 -18.91
N GLU A 2 -22.03 68.91 -19.68
CA GLU A 2 -21.94 70.23 -20.34
C GLU A 2 -23.10 70.55 -21.28
N TYR A 3 -23.61 69.55 -22.03
CA TYR A 3 -24.76 69.73 -22.93
C TYR A 3 -26.06 70.11 -22.21
N ALA A 4 -26.28 69.58 -21.00
CA ALA A 4 -27.47 69.87 -20.20
C ALA A 4 -27.42 71.28 -19.59
N ILE A 5 -26.22 71.72 -19.17
CA ILE A 5 -25.97 73.07 -18.65
C ILE A 5 -26.14 74.10 -19.77
N GLY A 6 -25.64 73.82 -20.97
CA GLY A 6 -25.78 74.69 -22.14
C GLY A 6 -27.24 74.89 -22.58
N ASN A 7 -28.07 73.83 -22.54
CA ASN A 7 -29.49 73.95 -22.87
C ASN A 7 -30.30 74.68 -21.79
N ALA A 8 -30.00 74.45 -20.51
CA ALA A 8 -30.64 75.21 -19.42
C ALA A 8 -30.31 76.71 -19.49
N SER A 9 -29.07 77.07 -19.86
CA SER A 9 -28.65 78.46 -20.07
C SER A 9 -29.36 79.11 -21.26
N LYS A 10 -29.53 78.40 -22.38
CA LYS A 10 -30.30 78.91 -23.54
C LYS A 10 -31.77 79.12 -23.23
N ILE A 11 -32.41 78.27 -22.42
CA ILE A 11 -33.80 78.46 -22.00
C ILE A 11 -33.96 79.69 -21.09
N LYS A 12 -32.99 79.99 -20.23
CA LYS A 12 -33.00 81.21 -19.40
C LYS A 12 -32.94 82.50 -20.24
N VAL A 13 -32.27 82.47 -21.39
CA VAL A 13 -32.06 83.64 -22.27
C VAL A 13 -33.20 83.80 -23.30
N VAL A 14 -33.91 82.72 -23.64
CA VAL A 14 -34.96 82.70 -24.69
C VAL A 14 -36.36 82.38 -24.13
N GLY A 15 -36.48 82.19 -22.80
CA GLY A 15 -37.75 81.93 -22.12
C GLY A 15 -38.73 83.11 -22.26
N ALA A 16 -40.03 82.80 -22.24
CA ALA A 16 -41.14 83.69 -22.56
C ALA A 16 -41.13 85.05 -21.82
N THR A 17 -40.43 85.17 -20.70
CA THR A 17 -40.25 86.45 -20.00
C THR A 17 -39.38 87.42 -20.81
N GLY A 18 -38.28 87.01 -21.44
CA GLY A 18 -37.45 87.94 -22.23
C GLY A 18 -38.16 88.49 -23.46
N ALA A 19 -38.97 87.66 -24.14
CA ALA A 19 -39.64 88.03 -25.38
C ALA A 19 -40.82 88.99 -25.18
N TYR A 20 -41.61 88.80 -24.12
CA TYR A 20 -42.87 89.53 -23.94
C TYR A 20 -42.84 90.58 -22.81
N THR A 21 -41.87 90.55 -21.89
CA THR A 21 -41.79 91.55 -20.79
C THR A 21 -41.74 92.97 -21.35
N ARG A 22 -40.94 93.18 -22.41
CA ARG A 22 -40.83 94.49 -23.06
C ARG A 22 -42.17 94.97 -23.63
N ASP A 23 -42.93 94.06 -24.24
CA ASP A 23 -44.22 94.38 -24.84
C ASP A 23 -45.28 94.70 -23.76
N PHE A 24 -45.26 94.00 -22.62
CA PHE A 24 -46.12 94.27 -21.47
C PHE A 24 -45.80 95.62 -20.79
N GLU A 25 -44.51 95.94 -20.63
CA GLU A 25 -44.06 97.23 -20.11
C GLU A 25 -44.49 98.38 -21.04
N GLU A 26 -44.34 98.21 -22.35
CA GLU A 26 -44.73 99.20 -23.35
C GLU A 26 -46.26 99.43 -23.36
N MET A 27 -47.05 98.35 -23.28
CA MET A 27 -48.52 98.45 -23.20
C MET A 27 -48.99 99.13 -21.92
N THR A 28 -48.39 98.80 -20.77
CA THR A 28 -48.70 99.43 -19.48
C THR A 28 -48.43 100.94 -19.53
N LYS A 29 -47.28 101.32 -20.11
CA LYS A 29 -46.90 102.73 -20.28
C LYS A 29 -47.90 103.48 -21.16
N LYS A 30 -48.25 102.91 -22.33
CA LYS A 30 -49.24 103.52 -23.24
C LYS A 30 -50.61 103.68 -22.57
N LEU A 31 -51.05 102.71 -21.77
CA LEU A 31 -52.31 102.81 -21.04
C LEU A 31 -52.27 103.91 -19.96
N SER A 32 -51.15 104.06 -19.26
CA SER A 32 -50.94 105.13 -18.27
C SER A 32 -50.92 106.53 -18.91
N ASP A 33 -50.30 106.68 -20.08
CA ASP A 33 -50.31 107.93 -20.84
C ASP A 33 -51.74 108.31 -21.29
N VAL A 34 -52.53 107.32 -21.74
CA VAL A 34 -53.94 107.50 -22.12
C VAL A 34 -54.80 107.86 -20.91
N GLU A 35 -54.61 107.20 -19.77
CA GLU A 35 -55.32 107.52 -18.52
C GLU A 35 -55.07 108.97 -18.09
N THR A 36 -53.80 109.41 -18.06
CA THR A 36 -53.40 110.78 -17.70
C THR A 36 -54.02 111.83 -18.63
N THR A 37 -54.08 111.53 -19.94
CA THR A 37 -54.69 112.40 -20.95
C THR A 37 -56.21 112.52 -20.73
N LEU A 38 -56.88 111.41 -20.39
CA LEU A 38 -58.32 111.38 -20.13
C LEU A 38 -58.71 112.04 -18.81
N GLU A 39 -57.88 111.94 -17.78
CA GLU A 39 -58.09 112.65 -16.51
C GLU A 39 -58.08 114.17 -16.71
N SER A 40 -57.24 114.66 -17.62
CA SER A 40 -57.16 116.07 -17.99
C SER A 40 -58.42 116.59 -18.72
N ALA A 41 -59.17 115.70 -19.40
CA ALA A 41 -60.37 116.02 -20.18
C ALA A 41 -61.71 115.85 -19.41
N LYS A 42 -61.64 115.51 -18.12
CA LYS A 42 -62.76 115.05 -17.26
C LYS A 42 -63.80 116.13 -16.91
N GLN A 43 -63.55 117.41 -17.20
CA GLN A 43 -64.50 118.50 -16.98
C GLN A 43 -65.57 118.56 -18.07
N GLY A 44 -66.56 117.66 -18.02
CA GLY A 44 -67.88 117.90 -18.64
C GLY A 44 -68.57 116.76 -19.41
N ASN A 45 -67.94 115.61 -19.65
CA ASN A 45 -68.53 114.56 -20.51
C ASN A 45 -68.56 113.17 -19.85
N SER A 46 -69.74 112.55 -19.77
CA SER A 46 -69.95 111.20 -19.24
C SER A 46 -69.14 110.12 -19.98
N THR A 47 -68.87 110.32 -21.28
CA THR A 47 -68.07 109.40 -22.11
C THR A 47 -66.61 109.27 -21.65
N VAL A 48 -66.02 110.33 -21.09
CA VAL A 48 -64.62 110.31 -20.60
C VAL A 48 -64.47 109.43 -19.36
N ARG A 49 -65.50 109.37 -18.50
CA ARG A 49 -65.51 108.49 -17.31
C ARG A 49 -65.59 107.01 -17.70
N GLU A 50 -66.36 106.69 -18.74
CA GLU A 50 -66.47 105.33 -19.26
C GLU A 50 -65.15 104.86 -19.88
N LEU A 51 -64.46 105.74 -20.61
CA LEU A 51 -63.17 105.43 -21.20
C LEU A 51 -62.06 105.24 -20.14
N LEU A 52 -62.03 106.07 -19.09
CA LEU A 52 -61.15 105.88 -17.93
C LEU A 52 -61.39 104.50 -17.28
N SER A 53 -62.65 104.13 -17.05
CA SER A 53 -63.02 102.81 -16.51
C SER A 53 -62.51 101.67 -17.41
N ASN A 54 -62.63 101.83 -18.73
CA ASN A 54 -62.11 100.84 -19.68
C ASN A 54 -60.58 100.73 -19.66
N VAL A 55 -59.87 101.85 -19.51
CA VAL A 55 -58.39 101.86 -19.40
C VAL A 55 -57.94 101.17 -18.11
N THR A 56 -58.56 101.47 -16.97
CA THR A 56 -58.28 100.78 -15.70
C THR A 56 -58.58 99.27 -15.81
N ASN A 57 -59.68 98.89 -16.46
CA ASN A 57 -59.99 97.48 -16.72
C ASN A 57 -58.95 96.80 -17.61
N LEU A 58 -58.43 97.49 -18.63
CA LEU A 58 -57.37 96.96 -19.49
C LEU A 58 -56.05 96.81 -18.73
N GLN A 59 -55.66 97.78 -17.90
CA GLN A 59 -54.48 97.68 -17.03
C GLN A 59 -54.59 96.49 -16.07
N ASN A 60 -55.76 96.28 -15.46
CA ASN A 60 -55.99 95.13 -14.58
C ASN A 60 -55.85 93.79 -15.34
N LYS A 61 -56.47 93.68 -16.53
CA LYS A 61 -56.32 92.49 -17.39
C LYS A 61 -54.89 92.27 -17.85
N LEU A 62 -54.14 93.34 -18.13
CA LEU A 62 -52.74 93.28 -18.53
C LEU A 62 -51.85 92.77 -17.39
N ASN A 63 -52.07 93.26 -16.16
CA ASN A 63 -51.38 92.78 -14.96
C ASN A 63 -51.69 91.31 -14.66
N GLU A 64 -52.94 90.89 -14.83
CA GLU A 64 -53.31 89.47 -14.69
C GLU A 64 -52.63 88.59 -15.74
N ALA A 65 -52.50 89.07 -16.98
CA ALA A 65 -51.81 88.36 -18.05
C ALA A 65 -50.31 88.25 -17.79
N ASP A 66 -49.65 89.34 -17.37
CA ASP A 66 -48.23 89.34 -16.98
C ASP A 66 -47.95 88.34 -15.86
N LYS A 67 -48.81 88.33 -14.83
CA LYS A 67 -48.70 87.36 -13.74
C LYS A 67 -48.83 85.91 -14.23
N LYS A 68 -49.82 85.61 -15.09
CA LYS A 68 -50.00 84.27 -15.66
C LYS A 68 -48.81 83.81 -16.51
N VAL A 69 -48.19 84.73 -17.25
CA VAL A 69 -46.99 84.43 -18.05
C VAL A 69 -45.80 84.12 -17.14
N LYS A 70 -45.58 84.91 -16.08
CA LYS A 70 -44.54 84.65 -15.06
C LYS A 70 -44.75 83.30 -14.39
N ASP A 71 -45.95 83.02 -13.89
CA ASP A 71 -46.29 81.74 -13.25
C ASP A 71 -46.06 80.56 -14.21
N SER A 72 -46.43 80.69 -15.49
CA SER A 72 -46.21 79.66 -16.50
C SER A 72 -44.73 79.42 -16.78
N ASN A 73 -43.92 80.48 -16.81
CA ASN A 73 -42.48 80.41 -17.01
C ASN A 73 -41.77 79.71 -15.84
N ASP A 74 -42.16 80.03 -14.61
CA ASP A 74 -41.59 79.40 -13.42
C ASP A 74 -41.93 77.90 -13.38
N ASN A 75 -43.16 77.54 -13.76
CA ASN A 75 -43.56 76.15 -13.94
C ASN A 75 -42.75 75.44 -15.03
N LEU A 76 -42.53 76.07 -16.19
CA LEU A 76 -41.69 75.52 -17.26
C LEU A 76 -40.25 75.29 -16.78
N ASN A 77 -39.65 76.25 -16.08
CA ASN A 77 -38.29 76.11 -15.54
C ASN A 77 -38.18 74.96 -14.51
N ALA A 78 -39.20 74.81 -13.66
CA ALA A 78 -39.29 73.70 -12.71
C ALA A 78 -39.40 72.34 -13.44
N ILE A 79 -40.23 72.26 -14.50
CA ILE A 79 -40.38 71.05 -15.33
C ILE A 79 -39.07 70.73 -16.07
N THR A 80 -38.42 71.71 -16.69
CA THR A 80 -37.13 71.53 -17.38
C THR A 80 -36.07 71.01 -16.43
N SER A 81 -35.99 71.56 -15.22
CA SER A 81 -35.05 71.10 -14.19
C SER A 81 -35.32 69.64 -13.80
N LYS A 82 -36.59 69.26 -13.63
CA LYS A 82 -36.99 67.86 -13.37
C LYS A 82 -36.64 66.92 -14.53
N ILE A 83 -36.85 67.34 -15.77
CA ILE A 83 -36.47 66.56 -16.97
C ILE A 83 -34.95 66.34 -17.01
N ASN A 84 -34.17 67.39 -16.76
CA ASN A 84 -32.71 67.29 -16.74
C ASN A 84 -32.22 66.33 -15.64
N LEU A 85 -32.80 66.41 -14.44
CA LEU A 85 -32.49 65.47 -13.36
C LEU A 85 -32.89 64.03 -13.72
N GLY A 86 -34.05 63.85 -14.36
CA GLY A 86 -34.51 62.56 -14.86
C GLY A 86 -33.53 61.96 -15.88
N ASN A 87 -33.03 62.76 -16.82
CA ASN A 87 -32.05 62.32 -17.81
C ASN A 87 -30.72 61.89 -17.18
N VAL A 88 -30.20 62.64 -16.20
CA VAL A 88 -28.99 62.25 -15.47
C VAL A 88 -29.20 60.95 -14.69
N THR A 89 -30.36 60.82 -14.04
CA THR A 89 -30.72 59.60 -13.30
C THR A 89 -30.83 58.38 -14.24
N LEU A 90 -31.42 58.57 -15.42
CA LEU A 90 -31.54 57.54 -16.44
C LEU A 90 -30.17 57.09 -16.98
N ASP A 91 -29.26 58.03 -17.20
CA ASP A 91 -27.88 57.75 -17.64
C ASP A 91 -27.10 56.95 -16.57
N GLY A 92 -27.27 57.31 -15.29
CA GLY A 92 -26.75 56.55 -14.17
C GLY A 92 -27.31 55.13 -14.09
N LEU A 93 -28.60 54.95 -14.35
CA LEU A 93 -29.23 53.62 -14.40
C LEU A 93 -28.70 52.77 -15.55
N ARG A 94 -28.54 53.34 -16.76
CA ARG A 94 -27.95 52.64 -17.92
C ARG A 94 -26.55 52.13 -17.60
N THR A 95 -25.71 52.98 -17.03
CA THR A 95 -24.34 52.60 -16.63
C THR A 95 -24.33 51.45 -15.62
N ARG A 96 -25.26 51.45 -14.66
CA ARG A 96 -25.40 50.35 -13.68
C ARG A 96 -25.88 49.05 -14.32
N ILE A 97 -26.78 49.12 -15.30
CA ILE A 97 -27.25 47.95 -16.04
C ILE A 97 -26.10 47.34 -16.86
N ASP A 98 -25.28 48.16 -17.52
CA ASP A 98 -24.14 47.66 -18.28
C ASP A 98 -23.09 47.00 -17.37
N ALA A 99 -22.82 47.59 -16.20
CA ALA A 99 -21.96 46.98 -15.19
C ALA A 99 -22.52 45.66 -14.65
N LEU A 100 -23.83 45.59 -14.40
CA LEU A 100 -24.49 44.36 -13.95
C LEU A 100 -24.40 43.27 -15.02
N LYS A 101 -24.67 43.62 -16.29
CA LYS A 101 -24.55 42.71 -17.43
C LYS A 101 -23.14 42.13 -17.52
N SER A 102 -22.10 42.96 -17.40
CA SER A 102 -20.70 42.49 -17.39
C SER A 102 -20.44 41.49 -16.27
N LYS A 103 -20.88 41.79 -15.04
CA LYS A 103 -20.70 40.87 -13.90
C LYS A 103 -21.45 39.56 -14.08
N THR A 104 -22.62 39.56 -14.71
CA THR A 104 -23.36 38.33 -15.02
C THR A 104 -22.61 37.47 -16.03
N PHE A 105 -22.00 38.07 -17.06
CA PHE A 105 -21.16 37.33 -18.01
C PHE A 105 -19.91 36.73 -17.34
N GLU A 106 -19.22 37.50 -16.49
CA GLU A 106 -18.08 37.00 -15.73
C GLU A 106 -18.46 35.83 -14.81
N LEU A 107 -19.60 35.94 -14.12
CA LEU A 107 -20.12 34.88 -13.26
C LEU A 107 -20.41 33.61 -14.06
N GLY A 108 -21.04 33.73 -15.23
CA GLY A 108 -21.31 32.60 -16.13
C GLY A 108 -20.02 31.88 -16.56
N ASN A 109 -19.03 32.64 -17.03
CA ASN A 109 -17.74 32.06 -17.44
C ASN A 109 -17.00 31.37 -16.29
N ASN A 110 -17.04 31.95 -15.08
CA ASN A 110 -16.41 31.34 -13.92
C ASN A 110 -17.13 30.06 -13.48
N ALA A 111 -18.47 30.02 -13.56
CA ALA A 111 -19.25 28.81 -13.29
C ALA A 111 -18.92 27.68 -14.28
N THR A 112 -18.80 27.99 -15.57
CA THR A 112 -18.39 27.01 -16.60
C THR A 112 -17.00 26.46 -16.31
N LYS A 113 -16.01 27.32 -16.02
CA LYS A 113 -14.65 26.87 -15.67
C LYS A 113 -14.62 25.98 -14.43
N LEU A 114 -15.42 26.30 -13.41
CA LEU A 114 -15.51 25.49 -12.20
C LEU A 114 -16.10 24.10 -12.49
N GLN A 115 -17.11 24.04 -13.36
CA GLN A 115 -17.72 22.78 -13.78
C GLN A 115 -16.75 21.92 -14.59
N GLU A 116 -16.03 22.52 -15.54
CA GLU A 116 -15.00 21.85 -16.35
C GLU A 116 -13.87 21.28 -15.49
N ALA A 117 -13.35 22.06 -14.55
CA ALA A 117 -12.29 21.62 -13.63
C ALA A 117 -12.72 20.44 -12.74
N ASN A 118 -13.98 20.42 -12.29
CA ASN A 118 -14.52 19.31 -11.51
C ASN A 118 -14.64 18.02 -12.35
N LEU A 119 -15.08 18.14 -13.61
CA LEU A 119 -15.16 17.00 -14.54
C LEU A 119 -13.78 16.42 -14.85
N GLU A 120 -12.77 17.27 -15.09
CA GLU A 120 -11.42 16.82 -15.38
C GLU A 120 -10.76 16.16 -14.15
N GLY A 121 -10.94 16.75 -12.97
CA GLY A 121 -10.48 16.15 -11.71
C GLY A 121 -11.15 14.79 -11.43
N ALA A 122 -12.47 14.69 -11.61
CA ALA A 122 -13.20 13.45 -11.44
C ALA A 122 -12.75 12.36 -12.45
N LEU A 123 -12.50 12.74 -13.71
CA LEU A 123 -11.99 11.81 -14.72
C LEU A 123 -10.59 11.31 -14.36
N ASN A 124 -9.72 12.19 -13.85
CA ASN A 124 -8.37 11.80 -13.43
C ASN A 124 -8.41 10.81 -12.25
N LEU A 125 -9.25 11.08 -11.24
CA LEU A 125 -9.48 10.15 -10.13
C LEU A 125 -10.01 8.78 -10.59
N THR A 126 -10.90 8.77 -11.59
CA THR A 126 -11.45 7.53 -12.16
C THR A 126 -10.39 6.73 -12.91
N ARG A 127 -9.49 7.39 -13.65
CA ARG A 127 -8.35 6.73 -14.32
C ARG A 127 -7.39 6.12 -13.32
N GLU A 128 -7.00 6.85 -12.28
CA GLU A 128 -6.14 6.32 -11.23
C GLU A 128 -6.77 5.11 -10.51
N ALA A 129 -8.08 5.17 -10.24
CA ALA A 129 -8.79 4.04 -9.63
C ALA A 129 -8.78 2.81 -10.54
N LYS A 130 -8.97 2.99 -11.85
CA LYS A 130 -8.85 1.90 -12.84
C LYS A 130 -7.44 1.29 -12.82
N ASP A 131 -6.39 2.10 -12.87
CA ASP A 131 -5.01 1.61 -12.88
C ASP A 131 -4.65 0.85 -11.60
N ARG A 132 -5.13 1.32 -10.44
CA ARG A 132 -5.02 0.59 -9.17
C ARG A 132 -5.76 -0.74 -9.21
N ALA A 133 -6.98 -0.76 -9.76
CA ALA A 133 -7.77 -1.99 -9.87
C ALA A 133 -7.12 -3.04 -10.78
N VAL A 134 -6.50 -2.62 -11.90
CA VAL A 134 -5.76 -3.51 -12.79
C VAL A 134 -4.55 -4.13 -12.08
N LYS A 135 -3.74 -3.32 -11.38
CA LYS A 135 -2.59 -3.86 -10.62
C LYS A 135 -3.01 -4.88 -9.56
N VAL A 136 -4.10 -4.60 -8.83
CA VAL A 136 -4.62 -5.54 -7.83
C VAL A 136 -5.11 -6.83 -8.49
N ALA A 137 -5.73 -6.76 -9.68
CA ALA A 137 -6.13 -7.96 -10.41
C ALA A 137 -4.91 -8.82 -10.82
N ASP A 138 -3.84 -8.19 -11.32
CA ASP A 138 -2.58 -8.88 -11.67
C ASP A 138 -1.93 -9.53 -10.43
N GLU A 139 -1.92 -8.84 -9.28
CA GLU A 139 -1.43 -9.39 -8.02
C GLU A 139 -2.26 -10.59 -7.55
N VAL A 140 -3.60 -10.53 -7.69
CA VAL A 140 -4.49 -11.65 -7.36
C VAL A 140 -4.24 -12.86 -8.27
N GLU A 141 -4.02 -12.66 -9.56
CA GLU A 141 -3.69 -13.74 -10.50
C GLU A 141 -2.33 -14.41 -10.16
N SER A 142 -1.35 -13.59 -9.78
CA SER A 142 -0.06 -14.08 -9.27
C SER A 142 -0.22 -14.92 -7.99
N VAL A 143 -1.02 -14.45 -7.03
CA VAL A 143 -1.33 -15.20 -5.80
C VAL A 143 -2.02 -16.53 -6.10
N GLN A 144 -2.96 -16.56 -7.05
CA GLN A 144 -3.65 -17.79 -7.46
C GLN A 144 -2.67 -18.83 -8.03
N THR A 145 -1.66 -18.37 -8.78
CA THR A 145 -0.60 -19.22 -9.33
C THR A 145 0.28 -19.81 -8.22
N ILE A 146 0.64 -19.00 -7.21
CA ILE A 146 1.40 -19.47 -6.04
C ILE A 146 0.60 -20.52 -5.26
N ILE A 147 -0.70 -20.30 -5.04
CA ILE A 147 -1.58 -21.27 -4.37
C ILE A 147 -1.62 -22.59 -5.14
N ALA A 148 -1.81 -22.54 -6.47
CA ALA A 148 -1.85 -23.74 -7.31
C ALA A 148 -0.53 -24.52 -7.28
N ASN A 149 0.62 -23.84 -7.30
CA ASN A 149 1.93 -24.49 -7.15
C ASN A 149 2.12 -25.08 -5.75
N THR A 150 1.66 -24.39 -4.71
CA THR A 150 1.75 -24.87 -3.32
C THR A 150 0.91 -26.15 -3.14
N ASP A 151 -0.31 -26.19 -3.64
CA ASP A 151 -1.17 -27.38 -3.61
C ASP A 151 -0.53 -28.59 -4.31
N ARG A 152 0.14 -28.37 -5.46
CA ARG A 152 0.91 -29.41 -6.14
C ARG A 152 2.08 -29.94 -5.29
N GLN A 153 2.81 -29.04 -4.63
CA GLN A 153 3.94 -29.44 -3.77
C GLN A 153 3.48 -30.21 -2.54
N ILE A 154 2.35 -29.82 -1.92
CA ILE A 154 1.74 -30.55 -0.81
C ILE A 154 1.38 -31.97 -1.24
N LYS A 155 0.64 -32.14 -2.35
CA LYS A 155 0.26 -33.47 -2.85
C LYS A 155 1.46 -34.36 -3.20
N ASN A 156 2.51 -33.79 -3.77
CA ASN A 156 3.75 -34.53 -4.05
C ASN A 156 4.44 -34.98 -2.75
N THR A 157 4.47 -34.10 -1.75
CA THR A 157 5.06 -34.39 -0.44
C THR A 157 4.26 -35.47 0.28
N ASP A 158 2.93 -35.37 0.30
CA ASP A 158 2.05 -36.39 0.89
C ASP A 158 2.27 -37.76 0.25
N ARG A 159 2.36 -37.81 -1.08
CA ARG A 159 2.66 -39.07 -1.79
C ARG A 159 4.04 -39.64 -1.42
N LEU A 160 5.06 -38.79 -1.28
CA LEU A 160 6.39 -39.22 -0.83
C LEU A 160 6.35 -39.75 0.61
N ILE A 161 5.60 -39.09 1.49
CA ILE A 161 5.40 -39.54 2.88
C ILE A 161 4.69 -40.90 2.90
N GLU A 162 3.60 -41.07 2.16
CA GLU A 162 2.88 -42.35 2.08
C GLU A 162 3.79 -43.48 1.57
N MET A 163 4.55 -43.24 0.51
CA MET A 163 5.52 -44.20 -0.04
C MET A 163 6.60 -44.57 0.99
N GLN A 164 7.13 -43.56 1.70
CA GLN A 164 8.17 -43.77 2.69
C GLN A 164 7.65 -44.48 3.94
N TYR A 165 6.40 -44.21 4.35
CA TYR A 165 5.78 -44.82 5.52
C TYR A 165 5.63 -46.33 5.35
N ALA A 166 5.18 -46.79 4.17
CA ALA A 166 5.09 -48.21 3.85
C ALA A 166 6.47 -48.89 3.85
N SER A 167 7.49 -48.24 3.27
CA SER A 167 8.86 -48.76 3.25
C SER A 167 9.48 -48.83 4.64
N PHE A 168 9.27 -47.81 5.47
CA PHE A 168 9.73 -47.77 6.85
C PHE A 168 9.11 -48.90 7.68
N ASN A 169 7.79 -49.08 7.60
CA ASN A 169 7.10 -50.13 8.35
C ASN A 169 7.54 -51.54 7.92
N ASN A 170 7.75 -51.75 6.62
CA ASN A 170 8.28 -53.01 6.11
C ASN A 170 9.71 -53.27 6.63
N THR A 171 10.58 -52.27 6.55
CA THR A 171 11.97 -52.38 7.04
C THR A 171 12.02 -52.65 8.54
N GLN A 172 11.16 -51.99 9.32
CA GLN A 172 11.06 -52.21 10.76
C GLN A 172 10.63 -53.64 11.08
N ASN A 173 9.61 -54.16 10.38
CA ASN A 173 9.13 -55.53 10.55
C ASN A 173 10.20 -56.57 10.14
N GLU A 174 10.94 -56.32 9.06
CA GLU A 174 12.06 -57.17 8.64
C GLU A 174 13.18 -57.18 9.68
N ASN A 175 13.54 -56.01 10.23
CA ASN A 175 14.53 -55.89 11.31
C ASN A 175 14.07 -56.63 12.57
N ASP A 176 12.81 -56.50 12.97
CA ASP A 176 12.27 -57.18 14.16
C ASP A 176 12.28 -58.70 13.98
N LYS A 177 11.98 -59.20 12.78
CA LYS A 177 12.09 -60.63 12.44
C LYS A 177 13.53 -61.11 12.50
N GLU A 178 14.45 -60.36 11.93
CA GLU A 178 15.87 -60.72 11.90
C GLU A 178 16.48 -60.70 13.31
N LEU A 179 16.13 -59.71 14.14
CA LEU A 179 16.48 -59.67 15.55
C LEU A 179 15.91 -60.87 16.31
N GLY A 180 14.66 -61.26 16.03
CA GLY A 180 14.07 -62.48 16.58
C GLY A 180 14.86 -63.73 16.21
N ARG A 181 15.25 -63.86 14.93
CA ARG A 181 16.06 -64.97 14.42
C ARG A 181 17.43 -65.03 15.09
N LEU A 182 18.11 -63.89 15.22
CA LEU A 182 19.42 -63.81 15.89
C LEU A 182 19.33 -64.17 17.37
N ARG A 183 18.28 -63.71 18.07
CA ARG A 183 18.04 -64.09 19.48
C ARG A 183 17.80 -65.59 19.63
N GLN A 184 17.05 -66.19 18.72
CA GLN A 184 16.84 -67.63 18.71
C GLN A 184 18.17 -68.38 18.49
N GLN A 185 18.95 -67.98 17.50
CA GLN A 185 20.27 -68.58 17.25
C GLN A 185 21.23 -68.43 18.43
N LEU A 186 21.22 -67.29 19.10
CA LEU A 186 22.03 -67.08 20.31
C LEU A 186 21.58 -68.02 21.43
N SER A 187 20.28 -68.13 21.69
CA SER A 187 19.74 -69.04 22.71
C SER A 187 20.05 -70.50 22.40
N GLU A 188 19.95 -70.91 21.12
CA GLU A 188 20.32 -72.25 20.67
C GLU A 188 21.82 -72.52 20.87
N LEU A 189 22.68 -71.54 20.62
CA LEU A 189 24.11 -71.64 20.86
C LEU A 189 24.41 -71.73 22.36
N GLU A 190 23.83 -70.87 23.19
CA GLU A 190 23.96 -70.88 24.64
C GLU A 190 23.57 -72.24 25.23
N MET A 191 22.47 -72.85 24.76
CA MET A 191 22.08 -74.20 25.18
C MET A 191 23.07 -75.30 24.79
N GLN A 192 23.89 -75.09 23.75
CA GLN A 192 24.89 -76.05 23.30
C GLN A 192 26.26 -75.85 23.96
N LEU A 193 26.55 -74.66 24.50
CA LEU A 193 27.84 -74.33 25.11
C LEU A 193 28.26 -75.29 26.24
N PRO A 194 27.39 -75.71 27.19
CA PRO A 194 27.79 -76.66 28.23
C PRO A 194 28.34 -77.96 27.67
N LYS A 195 27.67 -78.51 26.64
CA LYS A 195 28.06 -79.76 25.99
C LYS A 195 29.34 -79.63 25.19
N ILE A 196 29.58 -78.45 24.60
CA ILE A 196 30.84 -78.17 23.92
C ILE A 196 31.97 -78.05 24.94
N ASN A 197 31.74 -77.35 26.07
CA ASN A 197 32.69 -77.22 27.17
C ASN A 197 33.00 -78.59 27.80
N GLU A 198 32.03 -79.49 27.89
CA GLU A 198 32.25 -80.87 28.34
C GLU A 198 33.25 -81.60 27.44
N LYS A 199 33.01 -81.57 26.13
CA LYS A 199 33.86 -82.27 25.16
C LYS A 199 35.26 -81.65 25.05
N MET A 200 35.35 -80.33 25.09
CA MET A 200 36.61 -79.62 24.87
C MET A 200 37.41 -79.46 26.15
N CYS A 201 36.77 -79.00 27.22
CA CYS A 201 37.41 -78.65 28.48
C CYS A 201 37.29 -79.72 29.56
N GLY A 202 36.35 -80.67 29.43
CA GLY A 202 36.24 -81.85 30.30
C GLY A 202 35.12 -81.81 31.33
N GLN A 203 34.31 -80.75 31.37
CA GLN A 203 33.16 -80.62 32.28
C GLN A 203 32.01 -79.86 31.62
N GLU A 204 30.78 -80.34 31.82
CA GLU A 204 29.56 -79.63 31.40
C GLU A 204 29.30 -78.46 32.36
N SER A 205 29.66 -77.25 31.95
CA SER A 205 29.39 -76.02 32.70
C SER A 205 29.30 -74.81 31.76
N ASP A 206 28.43 -73.87 32.13
CA ASP A 206 28.34 -72.52 31.54
C ASP A 206 29.10 -71.48 32.37
N SER A 207 29.62 -71.86 33.54
CA SER A 207 30.46 -70.99 34.38
C SER A 207 31.95 -71.25 34.16
N CYS A 208 32.76 -70.23 34.43
CA CYS A 208 34.22 -70.29 34.32
C CYS A 208 34.90 -71.06 35.47
N ASP A 209 34.41 -72.26 35.73
CA ASP A 209 34.80 -73.09 36.87
C ASP A 209 36.21 -73.70 36.69
N ILE A 210 36.49 -74.79 37.40
CA ILE A 210 37.81 -75.43 37.48
C ILE A 210 38.37 -75.72 36.08
N CYS A 211 37.54 -76.31 35.20
CA CYS A 211 37.92 -76.65 33.83
C CYS A 211 37.78 -75.51 32.81
N GLY A 212 37.19 -74.37 33.19
CA GLY A 212 36.94 -73.26 32.28
C GLY A 212 35.90 -73.58 31.18
N GLY A 213 35.96 -72.83 30.08
CA GLY A 213 34.96 -72.89 29.02
C GLY A 213 35.09 -71.78 27.98
N ALA A 214 34.22 -71.80 26.97
CA ALA A 214 34.13 -70.76 25.96
C ALA A 214 33.94 -69.37 26.61
N GLY A 215 34.82 -68.41 26.29
CA GLY A 215 34.79 -67.05 26.86
C GLY A 215 35.51 -66.87 28.21
N CYS A 216 35.99 -67.95 28.85
CA CYS A 216 36.63 -67.88 30.17
C CYS A 216 38.15 -67.64 30.14
N GLY A 217 38.76 -67.62 28.95
CA GLY A 217 40.21 -67.46 28.77
C GLY A 217 41.08 -68.64 29.22
N LYS A 218 40.47 -69.69 29.79
CA LYS A 218 41.09 -70.98 30.15
C LYS A 218 40.15 -72.13 29.79
N CYS A 219 40.69 -73.26 29.37
CA CYS A 219 39.95 -74.48 29.05
C CYS A 219 40.83 -75.70 29.30
N GLY A 220 40.38 -76.63 30.13
CA GLY A 220 41.15 -77.81 30.53
C GLY A 220 41.98 -77.59 31.81
N GLY A 221 42.83 -78.56 32.11
CA GLY A 221 43.68 -78.57 33.30
C GLY A 221 43.79 -79.96 33.92
N ILE A 222 44.63 -80.10 34.94
CA ILE A 222 44.95 -81.40 35.58
C ILE A 222 43.69 -82.13 36.08
N SER A 223 42.71 -81.38 36.58
CA SER A 223 41.44 -81.92 37.09
C SER A 223 40.40 -82.23 36.00
N CYS A 224 40.75 -82.05 34.73
CA CYS A 224 39.84 -82.04 33.59
C CYS A 224 40.37 -82.96 32.48
N ASP A 225 40.73 -84.18 32.88
CA ASP A 225 41.39 -85.20 32.07
C ASP A 225 40.53 -85.71 30.91
N GLN A 226 39.21 -85.58 31.01
CA GLN A 226 38.30 -85.98 29.93
C GLN A 226 38.22 -85.00 28.76
N GLY A 227 38.65 -83.75 28.97
CA GLY A 227 38.63 -82.69 27.96
C GLY A 227 39.64 -82.93 26.84
N ALA A 228 39.21 -82.66 25.60
CA ALA A 228 40.08 -82.74 24.42
C ALA A 228 41.35 -81.88 24.56
N THR A 229 41.24 -80.67 25.13
CA THR A 229 42.39 -79.76 25.32
C THR A 229 43.43 -80.39 26.25
N THR A 230 43.02 -80.85 27.43
CA THR A 230 43.93 -81.51 28.39
C THR A 230 44.57 -82.75 27.79
N LYS A 231 43.81 -83.58 27.05
CA LYS A 231 44.36 -84.76 26.37
C LYS A 231 45.40 -84.40 25.32
N ALA A 232 45.17 -83.34 24.54
CA ALA A 232 46.12 -82.85 23.55
C ALA A 232 47.41 -82.31 24.22
N GLU A 233 47.27 -81.55 25.31
CA GLU A 233 48.41 -81.05 26.09
C GLU A 233 49.23 -82.19 26.71
N GLN A 234 48.56 -83.18 27.31
CA GLN A 234 49.22 -84.37 27.86
C GLN A 234 49.94 -85.18 26.78
N ALA A 235 49.31 -85.35 25.61
CA ALA A 235 49.93 -86.04 24.48
C ALA A 235 51.16 -85.28 23.97
N LEU A 236 51.10 -83.95 23.90
CA LEU A 236 52.23 -83.11 23.51
C LEU A 236 53.36 -83.17 24.53
N ASP A 237 53.07 -83.06 25.83
CA ASP A 237 54.06 -83.21 26.90
C ASP A 237 54.71 -84.59 26.88
N PHE A 238 53.91 -85.65 26.68
CA PHE A 238 54.42 -87.02 26.53
C PHE A 238 55.31 -87.17 25.30
N ALA A 239 54.91 -86.61 24.16
CA ALA A 239 55.71 -86.62 22.93
C ALA A 239 57.04 -85.88 23.12
N ASN A 240 57.03 -84.69 23.72
CA ASN A 240 58.24 -83.91 24.00
C ASN A 240 59.18 -84.62 24.97
N LYS A 241 58.65 -85.21 26.05
CA LYS A 241 59.43 -86.03 26.98
C LYS A 241 60.03 -87.25 26.29
N THR A 242 59.26 -87.89 25.42
CA THR A 242 59.72 -89.04 24.65
C THR A 242 60.81 -88.64 23.66
N GLU A 243 60.65 -87.52 22.94
CA GLU A 243 61.67 -86.95 22.05
C GLU A 243 62.97 -86.64 22.81
N HIS A 244 62.88 -85.99 23.97
CA HIS A 244 64.05 -85.73 24.81
C HIS A 244 64.76 -87.01 25.25
N ARG A 245 64.02 -88.03 25.70
CA ARG A 245 64.59 -89.33 26.08
C ARG A 245 65.22 -90.05 24.89
N ILE A 246 64.62 -89.97 23.71
CA ILE A 246 65.19 -90.54 22.48
C ILE A 246 66.52 -89.86 22.16
N LYS A 247 66.59 -88.52 22.17
CA LYS A 247 67.84 -87.77 21.93
C LYS A 247 68.94 -88.12 22.94
N GLU A 248 68.60 -88.27 24.21
CA GLU A 248 69.56 -88.66 25.26
C GLU A 248 70.11 -90.08 25.02
N HIS A 249 69.24 -91.02 24.69
CA HIS A 249 69.65 -92.39 24.35
C HIS A 249 70.45 -92.46 23.05
N GLU A 250 70.13 -91.63 22.06
CA GLU A 250 70.88 -91.50 20.81
C GLU A 250 72.31 -91.02 21.06
N LEU A 251 72.49 -89.93 21.81
CA LEU A 251 73.82 -89.42 22.20
C LEU A 251 74.64 -90.47 22.96
N THR A 252 74.01 -91.19 23.89
CA THR A 252 74.68 -92.26 24.65
C THR A 252 75.10 -93.41 23.73
N ALA A 253 74.26 -93.77 22.74
CA ALA A 253 74.58 -94.81 21.78
C ALA A 253 75.71 -94.39 20.83
N GLU A 254 75.75 -93.13 20.37
CA GLU A 254 76.85 -92.57 19.59
C GLU A 254 78.18 -92.60 20.35
N ASP A 255 78.18 -92.20 21.62
CA ASP A 255 79.37 -92.24 22.47
C ASP A 255 79.87 -93.67 22.70
N LEU A 256 78.95 -94.63 22.90
CA LEU A 256 79.30 -96.05 22.99
C LEU A 256 79.87 -96.57 21.66
N LEU A 257 79.26 -96.22 20.53
CA LEU A 257 79.75 -96.60 19.20
C LEU A 257 81.14 -96.04 18.91
N ARG A 258 81.40 -94.78 19.28
CA ARG A 258 82.72 -94.15 19.19
C ARG A 258 83.73 -94.89 20.06
N SER A 259 83.36 -95.22 21.29
CA SER A 259 84.22 -95.99 22.21
C SER A 259 84.55 -97.38 21.65
N VAL A 260 83.57 -98.11 21.13
CA VAL A 260 83.77 -99.44 20.50
C VAL A 260 84.63 -99.31 19.24
N SER A 261 84.43 -98.27 18.43
CA SER A 261 85.23 -98.02 17.23
C SER A 261 86.69 -97.70 17.57
N GLN A 262 86.92 -96.92 18.63
CA GLN A 262 88.27 -96.65 19.15
C GLN A 262 88.94 -97.94 19.63
N VAL A 263 88.26 -98.73 20.48
CA VAL A 263 88.76 -100.02 20.96
C VAL A 263 89.08 -100.96 19.78
N LYS A 264 88.24 -100.97 18.74
CA LYS A 264 88.51 -101.75 17.53
C LYS A 264 89.78 -101.26 16.81
N GLN A 265 89.95 -99.95 16.62
CA GLN A 265 91.16 -99.40 16.00
C GLN A 265 92.41 -99.71 16.82
N ASP A 266 92.36 -99.53 18.14
CA ASP A 266 93.46 -99.84 19.04
C ASP A 266 93.81 -101.34 19.00
N THR A 267 92.81 -102.22 18.94
CA THR A 267 93.02 -103.67 18.81
C THR A 267 93.65 -104.06 17.46
N VAL A 268 93.30 -103.35 16.38
CA VAL A 268 93.93 -103.55 15.06
C VAL A 268 95.37 -103.03 15.06
N ALA A 269 95.62 -101.88 15.70
CA ALA A 269 96.97 -101.31 15.82
C ALA A 269 97.90 -102.19 16.67
N VAL A 270 97.40 -102.84 17.72
CA VAL A 270 98.18 -103.81 18.54
C VAL A 270 98.46 -105.13 17.80
N ARG A 271 97.71 -105.44 16.73
CA ARG A 271 97.93 -106.62 15.86
C ARG A 271 98.83 -106.34 14.65
N SER A 272 99.26 -105.09 14.46
CA SER A 272 100.13 -104.63 13.36
C SER A 272 101.57 -104.47 13.85
#